data_AF-A0A7Z0T7Q6-F1
#
_entry.id   AF-A0A7Z0T7Q6-F1
#
_cell.length_a   1.000
_cell.length_b   1.000
_cell.length_c   1.000
_cell.angle_alpha   90.00
_cell.angle_beta   90.00
_cell.angle_gamma   90.00
#
_symmetry.space_group_name_H-M   'P 1'
#
loop_
_entity.id
_entity.type
_entity.pdbx_description
1 polymer ?
#
loop_
_entity_poly.entity_id
_entity_poly.type
_entity_poly.pdbx_seq_one_letter_code
_entity_poly.pdbx_strand_id
1 'polypeptide(L)'
;FFMVRKGKFTFEERLKMVKNIEEGIPISVVAKEYNIATGTLSIIASKYRFHGEKGLKEVGKHNRSYTIKFKQKVINEYLAGKSTRQLEIEYLISK
;
A
#
# COMPACT_ATOMS: atom_id res chain seq x y z
N PHE A 1 -12.11 13.93 22.92
CA PHE A 1 -12.48 13.48 21.57
C PHE A 1 -11.21 13.10 20.80
N PHE A 2 -10.95 11.80 20.57
CA PHE A 2 -9.85 11.39 19.70
C PHE A 2 -10.30 11.55 18.24
N MET A 3 -9.77 12.55 17.54
CA MET A 3 -10.00 12.70 16.11
C MET A 3 -9.14 11.67 15.36
N VAL A 4 -9.73 10.50 15.09
CA VAL A 4 -9.11 9.48 14.22
C VAL A 4 -8.95 10.12 12.85
N ARG A 5 -7.70 10.34 12.44
CA ARG A 5 -7.38 10.85 11.10
C ARG A 5 -7.79 9.77 10.09
N LYS A 6 -8.92 9.97 9.41
CA LYS A 6 -9.31 9.14 8.27
C LYS A 6 -8.35 9.44 7.13
N GLY A 7 -7.79 8.42 6.48
CA GLY A 7 -7.04 8.67 5.26
C GLY A 7 -7.93 9.17 4.13
N LYS A 8 -7.28 9.64 3.06
CA LYS A 8 -7.96 10.28 1.92
C LYS A 8 -8.99 9.38 1.22
N PHE A 9 -8.82 8.07 1.31
CA PHE A 9 -9.69 7.08 0.68
C PHE A 9 -10.06 6.01 1.69
N THR A 10 -11.34 5.70 1.75
CA THR A 10 -11.93 4.59 2.49
C THR A 10 -11.49 3.24 1.92
N PHE A 11 -11.72 2.17 2.68
CA PHE A 11 -11.45 0.81 2.24
C PHE A 11 -12.25 0.45 0.97
N GLU A 12 -13.53 0.83 0.93
CA GLU A 12 -14.42 0.55 -0.20
C GLU A 12 -13.97 1.27 -1.48
N GLU A 13 -13.55 2.53 -1.38
CA GLU A 13 -13.00 3.27 -2.52
C GLU A 13 -11.74 2.61 -3.06
N ARG A 14 -10.85 2.13 -2.19
CA ARG A 14 -9.64 1.39 -2.61
C ARG A 14 -9.98 0.07 -3.26
N LEU A 15 -10.96 -0.64 -2.72
CA LEU A 15 -11.41 -1.90 -3.29
C LEU A 15 -11.99 -1.68 -4.68
N LYS A 16 -12.80 -0.63 -4.87
CA LYS A 16 -13.35 -0.27 -6.18
C LYS A 16 -12.26 0.11 -7.17
N MET A 17 -11.31 0.95 -6.77
CA MET A 17 -10.17 1.32 -7.62
C MET A 17 -9.39 0.09 -8.11
N VAL A 18 -9.11 -0.86 -7.22
CA VAL A 18 -8.33 -2.05 -7.60
C VAL A 18 -9.17 -3.02 -8.44
N LYS A 19 -10.46 -3.21 -8.13
CA LYS A 19 -11.34 -4.03 -8.99
C LYS A 19 -11.40 -3.52 -10.41
N ASN A 20 -11.57 -2.20 -10.60
CA ASN A 20 -11.52 -1.58 -11.92
C ASN A 20 -10.22 -1.92 -12.67
N ILE A 21 -9.08 -1.91 -11.98
CA ILE A 21 -7.78 -2.25 -12.57
C ILE A 21 -7.70 -3.74 -12.93
N GLU A 22 -8.22 -4.64 -12.09
CA GLU A 22 -8.25 -6.09 -12.35
C GLU A 22 -9.23 -6.45 -13.48
N GLU A 23 -10.28 -5.66 -13.68
CA GLU A 23 -11.20 -5.73 -14.83
C GLU A 23 -10.57 -5.23 -16.15
N GLY A 24 -9.34 -4.72 -16.10
CA GLY A 24 -8.56 -4.29 -17.27
C GLY A 24 -8.61 -2.79 -17.54
N ILE A 25 -9.22 -1.98 -16.67
CA ILE A 25 -9.21 -0.53 -16.81
C ILE A 25 -7.78 0.00 -16.55
N PRO A 26 -7.23 0.84 -17.44
CA PRO A 26 -5.89 1.37 -17.25
C PRO A 26 -5.74 2.15 -15.94
N ILE A 27 -4.64 1.93 -15.23
CA ILE A 27 -4.31 2.62 -13.96
C ILE A 27 -4.37 4.14 -14.13
N SER A 28 -4.00 4.68 -15.29
CA SER A 28 -4.04 6.12 -15.58
C SER A 28 -5.46 6.69 -15.61
N VAL A 29 -6.46 5.90 -16.02
CA VAL A 29 -7.86 6.32 -16.06
C VAL A 29 -8.41 6.37 -14.64
N VAL A 30 -8.27 5.28 -13.89
CA VAL A 30 -8.69 5.21 -12.47
C VAL A 30 -7.96 6.26 -11.63
N ALA A 31 -6.67 6.50 -11.90
CA ALA A 31 -5.89 7.52 -11.21
C ALA A 31 -6.47 8.94 -11.42
N LYS A 32 -6.91 9.25 -12.64
CA LYS A 32 -7.53 10.54 -12.96
C LYS A 32 -8.89 10.69 -12.30
N GLU A 33 -9.72 9.65 -12.34
CA GLU A 33 -11.06 9.65 -11.72
C GLU A 33 -11.00 9.95 -10.22
N TYR A 34 -10.03 9.35 -9.52
CA TYR A 34 -9.86 9.50 -8.08
C TYR A 34 -8.86 10.59 -7.68
N ASN A 35 -8.33 11.36 -8.64
CA ASN A 35 -7.29 12.37 -8.45
C ASN A 35 -6.11 11.87 -7.59
N ILE A 36 -5.62 10.67 -7.90
CA ILE A 36 -4.51 10.00 -7.21
C ILE A 36 -3.32 9.84 -8.14
N ALA A 37 -2.11 9.96 -7.61
CA ALA A 37 -0.91 9.69 -8.41
C ALA A 37 -0.88 8.22 -8.86
N THR A 38 -0.56 8.00 -10.13
CA THR A 38 -0.49 6.65 -10.75
C THR A 38 0.47 5.73 -9.99
N GLY A 39 1.59 6.26 -9.49
CA GLY A 39 2.55 5.52 -8.66
C GLY A 39 1.93 5.01 -7.35
N THR A 40 1.14 5.86 -6.67
CA THR A 40 0.43 5.49 -5.45
C THR A 40 -0.61 4.42 -5.72
N LEU A 41 -1.41 4.59 -6.78
CA LEU A 41 -2.43 3.62 -7.16
C LEU A 41 -1.80 2.27 -7.58
N SER A 42 -0.67 2.31 -8.28
CA SER A 42 0.10 1.11 -8.62
C SER A 42 0.58 0.37 -7.37
N ILE A 43 1.04 1.08 -6.33
CA ILE A 43 1.41 0.45 -5.05
C ILE A 43 0.20 -0.17 -4.35
N ILE A 44 -0.96 0.53 -4.35
CA ILE A 44 -2.20 0.00 -3.77
C ILE A 44 -2.63 -1.30 -4.48
N ALA A 45 -2.60 -1.31 -5.81
CA ALA A 45 -2.91 -2.50 -6.61
C ALA A 45 -1.92 -3.65 -6.34
N SER A 46 -0.61 -3.36 -6.26
CA SER A 46 0.40 -4.38 -5.92
C SER A 46 0.20 -4.96 -4.51
N LYS A 47 -0.15 -4.12 -3.52
CA LYS A 47 -0.46 -4.58 -2.16
C LYS A 47 -1.70 -5.48 -2.15
N TYR A 48 -2.71 -5.17 -2.94
CA TYR A 48 -3.88 -6.04 -3.11
C TYR A 48 -3.52 -7.37 -3.78
N ARG A 49 -2.73 -7.36 -4.85
CA ARG A 49 -2.32 -8.60 -5.53
C ARG A 49 -1.52 -9.54 -4.61
N PHE A 50 -0.71 -8.99 -3.72
CA PHE A 50 0.13 -9.78 -2.81
C PHE A 50 -0.60 -10.24 -1.55
N HIS A 51 -1.45 -9.39 -0.96
CA HIS A 51 -2.08 -9.64 0.36
C HIS A 51 -3.61 -9.78 0.31
N GLY A 52 -4.22 -9.69 -0.87
CA GLY A 52 -5.66 -9.55 -1.05
C GLY A 52 -6.19 -8.28 -0.40
N GLU A 53 -7.43 -8.34 0.10
CA GLU A 53 -8.10 -7.22 0.78
C GLU A 53 -7.32 -6.69 1.99
N LYS A 54 -6.52 -7.52 2.67
CA LYS A 54 -5.68 -7.07 3.80
C LYS A 54 -4.69 -5.99 3.37
N GLY A 55 -4.21 -6.02 2.13
CA GLY A 55 -3.31 -5.02 1.58
C GLY A 55 -3.93 -3.63 1.35
N LEU A 56 -5.26 -3.54 1.36
CA LEU A 56 -6.00 -2.29 1.18
C LEU A 56 -6.30 -1.56 2.49
N LYS A 57 -6.26 -2.30 3.61
CA LYS A 57 -6.53 -1.74 4.93
C LYS A 57 -5.55 -0.62 5.23
N GLU A 58 -6.06 0.48 5.76
CA GLU A 58 -5.18 1.52 6.27
C GLU A 58 -4.33 0.95 7.38
N VAL A 59 -3.03 1.01 7.15
CA VAL A 59 -2.07 0.81 8.20
C VAL A 59 -1.49 2.17 8.51
N GLY A 60 -1.93 2.70 9.65
CA GLY A 60 -1.53 4.03 10.10
C GLY A 60 -0.02 4.17 10.08
N LYS A 61 0.48 5.28 9.52
CA LYS A 61 1.91 5.60 9.48
C LYS A 61 2.53 5.74 10.88
N HIS A 62 1.73 6.20 11.84
CA HIS A 62 2.22 6.62 13.15
C HIS A 62 2.01 5.50 14.17
N ASN A 63 3.00 5.29 15.05
CA ASN A 63 3.02 4.32 16.15
C ASN A 63 3.32 2.85 15.77
N ARG A 64 3.81 2.57 14.55
CA ARG A 64 4.37 1.24 14.27
C ARG A 64 5.73 1.09 14.94
N SER A 65 5.75 0.35 16.03
CA SER A 65 7.00 -0.18 16.59
C SER A 65 7.29 -1.53 15.94
N TYR A 66 8.39 -1.61 15.20
CA TYR A 66 8.92 -2.88 14.72
C TYR A 66 9.97 -3.40 15.69
N THR A 67 9.95 -4.71 15.95
CA THR A 67 10.99 -5.36 16.73
C THR A 67 12.35 -5.23 16.06
N ILE A 68 13.43 -5.26 16.84
CA ILE A 68 14.81 -5.19 16.33
C ILE A 68 15.03 -6.31 15.30
N LYS A 69 14.57 -7.54 15.60
CA LYS A 69 14.66 -8.69 14.69
C LYS A 69 14.00 -8.40 13.33
N PHE A 70 12.81 -7.79 13.34
CA PHE A 70 12.12 -7.43 12.09
C PHE A 70 12.89 -6.38 11.29
N LYS A 71 13.38 -5.31 11.95
CA LYS A 71 14.19 -4.29 11.28
C LYS A 71 15.43 -4.88 10.63
N GLN A 72 16.12 -5.78 11.34
CA GLN A 72 17.32 -6.43 10.83
C GLN A 72 17.02 -7.36 9.65
N LYS A 73 15.89 -8.06 9.67
CA LYS A 73 15.40 -8.84 8.52
C LYS A 73 15.21 -7.95 7.28
N VAL A 74 14.52 -6.82 7.43
CA VAL A 74 14.25 -5.89 6.31
C VAL A 74 15.57 -5.30 5.76
N ILE A 75 16.51 -4.95 6.64
CA ILE A 75 17.83 -4.46 6.23
C ILE A 75 18.60 -5.52 5.45
N ASN A 76 18.64 -6.77 5.94
CA ASN A 76 19.35 -7.85 5.27
C ASN A 76 18.76 -8.13 3.87
N GLU A 77 17.44 -8.07 3.72
CA GLU A 77 16.80 -8.25 2.41
C GLU A 77 17.05 -7.08 1.45
N TYR A 78 17.13 -5.85 1.97
CA TYR A 78 17.57 -4.70 1.19
C TYR A 78 19.01 -4.85 0.71
N LEU A 79 19.92 -5.27 1.60
CA LEU A 79 21.32 -5.54 1.27
C LEU A 79 21.47 -6.71 0.27
N ALA A 80 20.55 -7.68 0.30
CA ALA A 80 20.48 -8.77 -0.68
C ALA A 80 19.92 -8.34 -2.05
N GLY A 81 19.57 -7.06 -2.22
CA GLY A 81 19.17 -6.48 -3.51
C GLY A 81 17.66 -6.26 -3.68
N LYS A 82 16.83 -6.50 -2.66
CA LYS A 82 15.40 -6.14 -2.74
C LYS A 82 15.26 -4.61 -2.76
N SER A 83 14.44 -4.12 -3.69
CA SER A 83 14.11 -2.69 -3.73
C SER A 83 13.25 -2.27 -2.54
N THR A 84 13.34 -1.01 -2.15
CA THR A 84 12.47 -0.43 -1.11
C THR A 84 10.99 -0.59 -1.43
N ARG A 85 10.62 -0.54 -2.72
CA ARG A 85 9.24 -0.74 -3.18
C ARG A 85 8.77 -2.19 -2.98
N GLN A 86 9.61 -3.18 -3.25
CA GLN A 86 9.28 -4.58 -2.98
C GLN A 86 9.07 -4.80 -1.49
N LEU A 87 9.98 -4.30 -0.65
CA LEU A 87 9.86 -4.37 0.81
C LEU A 87 8.60 -3.66 1.32
N GLU A 88 8.24 -2.52 0.70
CA GLU A 88 7.01 -1.79 1.02
C GLU A 88 5.75 -2.65 0.78
N ILE A 89 5.70 -3.35 -0.35
CA ILE A 89 4.55 -4.19 -0.73
C ILE A 89 4.52 -5.44 0.16
N GLU A 90 5.64 -6.14 0.28
CA GLU A 90 5.75 -7.42 0.97
C GLU A 90 5.45 -7.28 2.47
N TYR A 91 6.01 -6.25 3.11
CA TYR A 91 5.87 -6.04 4.54
C TYR A 91 4.79 -5.03 4.93
N LEU A 92 4.08 -4.48 3.94
CA LEU A 92 3.11 -3.40 4.13
C LEU A 92 3.69 -2.23 4.94
N ILE A 93 5.01 -1.99 4.84
CA ILE A 93 5.69 -0.86 5.47
C ILE A 93 5.25 0.40 4.73
N SER A 94 5.05 1.52 5.42
CA SER A 94 4.74 2.79 4.75
C SER A 94 5.98 3.67 4.77
N LYS A 95 6.24 4.36 3.65
CA LYS A 95 7.32 5.34 3.51
C LYS A 95 7.04 6.60 4.33
#